data_AF-A0A926TWP8-F1
#
_entry.id   AF-A0A926TWP8-F1
#
_cell.length_a   1.000
_cell.length_b   1.000
_cell.length_c   1.000
_cell.angle_alpha   90.00
_cell.angle_beta   90.00
_cell.angle_gamma   90.00
#
_symmetry.space_group_name_H-M   'P 1'
#
loop_
_entity.id
_entity.type
_entity.pdbx_description
1 polymer ?
#
loop_
_entity_poly.entity_id
_entity_poly.type
_entity_poly.pdbx_seq_one_letter_code
_entity_poly.pdbx_strand_id
1 'polypeptide(L)'
;MSTTLFSTLTTIHGEPAVPLDQMPSSWQRIATANWLTEPQVYTAMAQVFLAKNRGGCTLFLERSDSEHLQEAYREGNGKLAWEAVSHFGEMFLPENYPDFQVIRDRAQQLDQTDDRLALVAIVSELFDRLGYDVPATFYWTFLHPLERANLFEVRSFRFSEQDLAIARQFDAILHGGYVSMLRRLIDSISSRHGFFIEHGCGCENHLAKLKPCDSAFEYEIPIESRRKTLRAFLWSVMEEFLLFELRSATRLVYAERFDF
;
A
#
# COMPACT_ATOMS: atom_id res chain seq x y z
N MET A 1 9.43 -10.94 33.27
CA MET A 1 9.47 -12.34 32.80
C MET A 1 8.27 -12.58 31.90
N SER A 2 8.48 -12.68 30.58
CA SER A 2 7.58 -13.35 29.64
C SER A 2 8.38 -13.79 28.42
N THR A 3 9.32 -14.69 28.66
CA THR A 3 9.94 -15.53 27.63
C THR A 3 8.95 -16.62 27.26
N THR A 4 8.16 -16.43 26.21
CA THR A 4 7.58 -17.52 25.40
C THR A 4 6.77 -16.94 24.25
N LEU A 5 7.33 -17.00 23.05
CA LEU A 5 6.70 -17.56 21.84
C LEU A 5 7.74 -17.45 20.70
N PHE A 6 8.90 -18.09 20.88
CA PHE A 6 9.66 -18.53 19.70
C PHE A 6 8.90 -19.71 19.12
N SER A 7 7.89 -19.38 18.33
CA SER A 7 7.42 -20.29 17.31
C SER A 7 8.62 -20.77 16.49
N THR A 8 8.74 -22.08 16.35
CA THR A 8 9.72 -22.69 15.46
C THR A 8 9.39 -22.23 14.05
N LEU A 9 10.22 -21.33 13.50
CA LEU A 9 10.12 -20.92 12.10
C LEU A 9 10.17 -22.18 11.22
N THR A 10 9.40 -22.15 10.13
CA THR A 10 9.52 -23.14 9.06
C THR A 10 10.43 -22.58 7.95
N THR A 11 10.65 -23.36 6.90
CA THR A 11 11.46 -22.97 5.75
C THR A 11 10.62 -23.03 4.47
N ILE A 12 10.60 -21.94 3.71
CA ILE A 12 9.98 -21.88 2.37
C ILE A 12 11.08 -21.48 1.38
N HIS A 13 11.39 -22.35 0.41
CA HIS A 13 12.45 -22.12 -0.58
C HIS A 13 13.82 -21.72 0.01
N GLY A 14 14.16 -22.21 1.20
CA GLY A 14 15.41 -21.90 1.90
C GLY A 14 15.35 -20.63 2.77
N GLU A 15 14.25 -19.88 2.73
CA GLU A 15 14.04 -18.69 3.55
C GLU A 15 13.29 -19.05 4.84
N PRO A 16 13.67 -18.48 6.00
CA PRO A 16 12.89 -18.59 7.23
C PRO A 16 11.50 -17.98 7.06
N ALA A 17 10.48 -18.67 7.55
CA ALA A 17 9.08 -18.28 7.39
C ALA A 17 8.28 -18.57 8.68
N VAL A 18 7.31 -17.70 9.01
CA VAL A 18 6.34 -17.98 10.07
C VAL A 18 5.40 -19.09 9.61
N PRO A 19 5.11 -20.13 10.41
CA PRO A 19 4.12 -21.16 10.07
C PRO A 19 2.75 -20.58 9.72
N LEU A 20 2.04 -21.18 8.75
CA LEU A 20 0.79 -20.64 8.21
C LEU A 20 -0.30 -20.50 9.28
N ASP A 21 -0.40 -21.45 10.20
CA ASP A 21 -1.34 -21.46 11.34
C ASP A 21 -1.12 -20.32 12.34
N GLN A 22 0.03 -19.64 12.25
CA GLN A 22 0.38 -18.48 13.08
C GLN A 22 0.33 -17.15 12.31
N MET A 23 -0.03 -17.20 11.04
CA MET A 23 -0.34 -16.00 10.27
C MET A 23 -1.73 -15.46 10.65
N PRO A 24 -2.01 -14.16 10.42
CA PRO A 24 -3.38 -13.66 10.49
C PRO A 24 -4.36 -14.52 9.68
N SER A 25 -5.59 -14.66 10.16
CA SER A 25 -6.60 -15.55 9.57
C SER A 25 -6.89 -15.23 8.10
N SER A 26 -6.78 -13.96 7.69
CA SER A 26 -6.84 -13.55 6.29
C SER A 26 -5.81 -14.27 5.42
N TRP A 27 -4.56 -14.37 5.86
CA TRP A 27 -3.51 -15.08 5.10
C TRP A 27 -3.74 -16.59 5.05
N GLN A 28 -4.34 -17.18 6.08
CA GLN A 28 -4.75 -18.58 6.06
C GLN A 28 -5.84 -18.81 5.00
N ARG A 29 -6.80 -17.88 4.86
CA ARG A 29 -7.81 -17.91 3.78
C ARG A 29 -7.18 -17.69 2.41
N ILE A 30 -6.26 -16.73 2.29
CA ILE A 30 -5.57 -16.38 1.05
C ILE A 30 -4.75 -17.56 0.52
N ALA A 31 -4.12 -18.35 1.39
CA ALA A 31 -3.31 -19.51 0.98
C ALA A 31 -4.07 -20.50 0.07
N THR A 32 -5.39 -20.58 0.22
CA THR A 32 -6.28 -21.47 -0.55
C THR A 32 -7.22 -20.71 -1.50
N ALA A 33 -6.99 -19.41 -1.70
CA ALA A 33 -7.85 -18.57 -2.53
C ALA A 33 -7.82 -18.97 -4.00
N ASN A 34 -8.94 -18.76 -4.71
CA ASN A 34 -9.05 -18.94 -6.15
C ASN A 34 -9.27 -17.62 -6.92
N TRP A 35 -9.32 -16.48 -6.21
CA TRP A 35 -9.49 -15.15 -6.80
C TRP A 35 -8.17 -14.44 -7.10
N LEU A 36 -7.04 -14.94 -6.58
CA LEU A 36 -5.68 -14.43 -6.81
C LEU A 36 -4.95 -15.28 -7.84
N THR A 37 -4.04 -14.68 -8.60
CA THR A 37 -3.19 -15.42 -9.54
C THR A 37 -2.17 -16.30 -8.83
N GLU A 38 -1.58 -15.81 -7.72
CA GLU A 38 -0.51 -16.50 -7.00
C GLU A 38 -0.72 -16.54 -5.46
N PRO A 39 -1.85 -17.07 -4.97
CA PRO A 39 -2.23 -17.06 -3.54
C PRO A 39 -1.16 -17.63 -2.60
N GLN A 40 -0.57 -18.77 -2.98
CA GLN A 40 0.47 -19.43 -2.21
C GLN A 40 1.77 -18.61 -2.18
N VAL A 41 2.11 -17.91 -3.27
CA VAL A 41 3.32 -17.09 -3.34
C VAL A 41 3.16 -15.84 -2.49
N TYR A 42 2.02 -15.15 -2.58
CA TYR A 42 1.74 -13.98 -1.75
C TYR A 42 1.72 -14.34 -0.26
N THR A 43 1.14 -15.50 0.08
CA THR A 43 1.17 -16.00 1.47
C THR A 43 2.59 -16.30 1.93
N ALA A 44 3.39 -17.00 1.12
CA ALA A 44 4.80 -17.28 1.43
C ALA A 44 5.61 -16.00 1.63
N MET A 45 5.39 -14.97 0.80
CA MET A 45 6.02 -13.67 0.95
C MET A 45 5.68 -13.02 2.29
N ALA A 46 4.40 -13.02 2.70
CA ALA A 46 3.98 -12.50 4.00
C ALA A 46 4.61 -13.28 5.17
N GLN A 47 4.68 -14.62 5.07
CA GLN A 47 5.32 -15.48 6.08
C GLN A 47 6.82 -15.18 6.24
N VAL A 48 7.52 -15.03 5.11
CA VAL A 48 8.96 -14.68 5.09
C VAL A 48 9.16 -13.26 5.61
N PHE A 49 8.33 -12.31 5.20
CA PHE A 49 8.41 -10.92 5.65
C PHE A 49 8.29 -10.81 7.18
N LEU A 50 7.31 -11.50 7.79
CA LEU A 50 7.20 -11.55 9.25
C LEU A 50 8.39 -12.22 9.91
N ALA A 51 8.88 -13.33 9.36
CA ALA A 51 10.02 -14.04 9.92
C ALA A 51 11.29 -13.18 9.91
N LYS A 52 11.56 -12.46 8.80
CA LYS A 52 12.69 -11.54 8.67
C LYS A 52 12.63 -10.41 9.70
N ASN A 53 11.47 -9.76 9.83
CA ASN A 53 11.31 -8.60 10.73
C ASN A 53 11.23 -8.98 12.22
N ARG A 54 10.57 -10.09 12.58
CA ARG A 54 10.50 -10.57 13.98
C ARG A 54 11.77 -11.28 14.44
N GLY A 55 12.41 -12.01 13.52
CA GLY A 55 13.63 -12.75 13.77
C GLY A 55 14.83 -11.82 13.90
N GLY A 56 14.90 -10.75 13.10
CA GLY A 56 16.05 -9.84 13.06
C GLY A 56 17.39 -10.55 12.88
N CYS A 57 17.41 -11.84 12.51
CA CYS A 57 18.63 -12.61 12.42
C CYS A 57 19.25 -12.41 11.05
N THR A 58 18.50 -12.60 9.96
CA THR A 58 19.08 -12.54 8.60
C THR A 58 19.71 -11.18 8.27
N LEU A 59 19.04 -10.07 8.61
CA LEU A 59 19.54 -8.72 8.32
C LEU A 59 20.83 -8.36 9.08
N PHE A 60 20.99 -8.86 10.30
CA PHE A 60 22.14 -8.54 11.16
C PHE A 60 23.26 -9.59 11.07
N LEU A 61 22.97 -10.79 10.59
CA LEU A 61 23.99 -11.79 10.23
C LEU A 61 24.91 -11.30 9.10
N GLU A 62 24.37 -10.50 8.17
CA GLU A 62 25.12 -9.93 7.05
C GLU A 62 25.86 -8.63 7.40
N ARG A 63 25.53 -8.01 8.55
CA ARG A 63 26.06 -6.70 9.00
C ARG A 63 26.37 -6.71 10.49
N SER A 64 27.44 -7.41 10.87
CA SER A 64 27.86 -7.58 12.26
C SER A 64 28.19 -6.26 12.98
N ASP A 65 28.55 -5.21 12.25
CA ASP A 65 28.74 -3.86 12.77
C ASP A 65 27.45 -3.23 13.35
N SER A 66 26.30 -3.75 12.95
CA SER A 66 24.97 -3.27 13.34
C SER A 66 24.29 -4.14 14.40
N GLU A 67 24.95 -5.17 14.92
CA GLU A 67 24.38 -6.14 15.87
C GLU A 67 23.75 -5.47 17.11
N HIS A 68 24.34 -4.37 17.57
CA HIS A 68 23.83 -3.58 18.70
C HIS A 68 22.41 -3.00 18.49
N LEU A 69 21.92 -2.92 17.25
CA LEU A 69 20.58 -2.44 16.91
C LEU A 69 19.55 -3.58 16.83
N GLN A 70 19.98 -4.85 16.92
CA GLN A 70 19.13 -5.99 16.62
C GLN A 70 17.90 -6.07 17.54
N GLU A 71 18.06 -5.85 18.84
CA GLU A 71 16.94 -5.89 19.79
C GLU A 71 15.91 -4.79 19.49
N ALA A 72 16.37 -3.55 19.32
CA ALA A 72 15.51 -2.41 18.99
C ALA A 72 14.79 -2.60 17.65
N TYR A 73 15.50 -3.12 16.65
CA TYR A 73 14.92 -3.46 15.35
C TYR A 73 13.82 -4.51 15.50
N ARG A 74 14.08 -5.62 16.20
CA ARG A 74 13.11 -6.70 16.36
C ARG A 74 11.87 -6.26 17.12
N GLU A 75 12.03 -5.42 18.14
CA GLU A 75 10.90 -4.93 18.91
C GLU A 75 10.02 -3.99 18.08
N GLY A 76 10.61 -2.99 17.42
CA GLY A 76 9.87 -2.01 16.62
C GLY A 76 9.32 -2.61 15.34
N ASN A 77 10.21 -3.11 14.47
CA ASN A 77 9.83 -3.63 13.16
C ASN A 77 9.07 -4.95 13.25
N GLY A 78 9.28 -5.76 14.30
CA GLY A 78 8.46 -6.95 14.51
C GLY A 78 6.98 -6.64 14.76
N LYS A 79 6.68 -5.52 15.44
CA LYS A 79 5.29 -5.03 15.65
C LYS A 79 4.74 -4.43 14.37
N LEU A 80 5.48 -3.52 13.73
CA LEU A 80 5.07 -2.89 12.47
C LEU A 80 4.88 -3.90 11.34
N ALA A 81 5.71 -4.94 11.27
CA ALA A 81 5.56 -5.99 10.27
C ALA A 81 4.29 -6.81 10.49
N TRP A 82 3.92 -7.07 11.76
CA TRP A 82 2.65 -7.70 12.07
C TRP A 82 1.46 -6.82 11.68
N GLU A 83 1.53 -5.51 11.93
CA GLU A 83 0.51 -4.55 11.50
C GLU A 83 0.38 -4.52 9.97
N ALA A 84 1.50 -4.41 9.24
CA ALA A 84 1.53 -4.40 7.78
C ALA A 84 0.88 -5.66 7.19
N VAL A 85 1.34 -6.83 7.66
CA VAL A 85 0.85 -8.12 7.17
C VAL A 85 -0.61 -8.33 7.56
N SER A 86 -1.02 -7.93 8.76
CA SER A 86 -2.44 -8.01 9.15
C SER A 86 -3.31 -7.13 8.26
N HIS A 87 -2.92 -5.87 8.05
CA HIS A 87 -3.66 -4.94 7.21
C HIS A 87 -3.78 -5.44 5.77
N PHE A 88 -2.66 -5.73 5.09
CA PHE A 88 -2.71 -6.15 3.69
C PHE A 88 -3.35 -7.52 3.52
N GLY A 89 -3.23 -8.41 4.51
CA GLY A 89 -3.98 -9.67 4.55
C GLY A 89 -5.48 -9.44 4.48
N GLU A 90 -6.04 -8.60 5.36
CA GLU A 90 -7.46 -8.25 5.29
C GLU A 90 -7.80 -7.62 3.94
N MET A 91 -6.97 -6.71 3.45
CA MET A 91 -7.27 -5.97 2.22
C MET A 91 -7.15 -6.82 0.93
N PHE A 92 -6.61 -8.04 0.98
CA PHE A 92 -6.69 -8.99 -0.13
C PHE A 92 -7.99 -9.83 -0.15
N LEU A 93 -8.83 -9.71 0.89
CA LEU A 93 -10.10 -10.42 0.93
C LEU A 93 -11.14 -9.74 0.02
N PRO A 94 -11.92 -10.51 -0.77
CA PRO A 94 -12.85 -9.94 -1.75
C PRO A 94 -13.85 -8.94 -1.17
N GLU A 95 -14.30 -9.17 0.07
CA GLU A 95 -15.24 -8.30 0.78
C GLU A 95 -14.75 -6.86 1.01
N ASN A 96 -13.44 -6.59 0.87
CA ASN A 96 -12.86 -5.26 1.08
C ASN A 96 -12.67 -4.46 -0.21
N TYR A 97 -12.91 -5.05 -1.38
CA TYR A 97 -12.76 -4.37 -2.67
C TYR A 97 -13.94 -3.42 -2.95
N PRO A 98 -13.70 -2.31 -3.66
CA PRO A 98 -14.75 -1.34 -3.97
C PRO A 98 -15.85 -1.91 -4.86
N ASP A 99 -17.11 -1.62 -4.53
CA ASP A 99 -18.23 -1.77 -5.45
C ASP A 99 -18.26 -0.55 -6.39
N PHE A 100 -17.67 -0.70 -7.58
CA PHE A 100 -17.56 0.38 -8.55
C PHE A 100 -18.91 0.89 -9.05
N GLN A 101 -19.97 0.07 -9.04
CA GLN A 101 -21.29 0.53 -9.47
C GLN A 101 -21.90 1.44 -8.41
N VAL A 102 -21.86 1.03 -7.13
CA VAL A 102 -22.33 1.86 -6.01
C VAL A 102 -21.56 3.17 -5.92
N ILE A 103 -20.22 3.12 -6.09
CA ILE A 103 -19.38 4.33 -6.06
C ILE A 103 -19.70 5.24 -7.24
N ARG A 104 -19.93 4.70 -8.44
CA ARG A 104 -20.34 5.48 -9.61
C ARG A 104 -21.67 6.16 -9.39
N ASP A 105 -22.67 5.45 -8.89
CA ASP A 105 -24.01 6.00 -8.63
C ASP A 105 -23.94 7.14 -7.60
N ARG A 106 -23.09 7.01 -6.57
CA ARG A 106 -22.82 8.09 -5.61
C ARG A 106 -22.10 9.28 -6.25
N ALA A 107 -21.11 9.05 -7.10
CA ALA A 107 -20.35 10.10 -7.77
C ALA A 107 -21.22 10.95 -8.72
N GLN A 108 -22.25 10.35 -9.33
CA GLN A 108 -23.22 11.05 -10.20
C GLN A 108 -24.06 12.08 -9.45
N GLN A 109 -24.17 11.97 -8.12
CA GLN A 109 -24.99 12.85 -7.29
C GLN A 109 -24.21 14.05 -6.73
N LEU A 110 -22.91 14.15 -7.03
CA LEU A 110 -22.01 15.17 -6.48
C LEU A 110 -21.63 16.22 -7.54
N ASP A 111 -21.29 17.42 -7.06
CA ASP A 111 -20.66 18.47 -7.87
C ASP A 111 -19.30 18.00 -8.42
N GLN A 112 -18.85 18.58 -9.55
CA GLN A 112 -17.67 18.12 -10.32
C GLN A 112 -17.83 16.68 -10.85
N THR A 113 -19.03 16.38 -11.35
CA THR A 113 -19.43 15.04 -11.77
C THR A 113 -18.47 14.43 -12.80
N ASP A 114 -18.03 15.21 -13.79
CA ASP A 114 -17.16 14.68 -14.87
C ASP A 114 -15.81 14.18 -14.34
N ASP A 115 -15.14 14.96 -13.47
CA ASP A 115 -13.84 14.58 -12.89
C ASP A 115 -13.97 13.38 -11.93
N ARG A 116 -15.05 13.33 -11.15
CA ARG A 116 -15.34 12.22 -10.23
C ARG A 116 -15.66 10.95 -11.00
N LEU A 117 -16.45 11.03 -12.06
CA LEU A 117 -16.75 9.89 -12.92
C LEU A 117 -15.51 9.42 -13.68
N ALA A 118 -14.64 10.33 -14.13
CA ALA A 118 -13.36 9.98 -14.70
C ALA A 118 -12.48 9.22 -13.70
N LEU A 119 -12.40 9.68 -12.44
CA LEU A 119 -11.67 8.96 -11.39
C LEU A 119 -12.20 7.53 -11.19
N VAL A 120 -13.52 7.38 -11.08
CA VAL A 120 -14.15 6.05 -10.93
C VAL A 120 -13.86 5.17 -12.16
N ALA A 121 -13.90 5.73 -13.37
CA ALA A 121 -13.60 5.00 -14.60
C ALA A 121 -12.13 4.54 -14.65
N ILE A 122 -11.19 5.41 -14.27
CA ILE A 122 -9.76 5.09 -14.19
C ILE A 122 -9.51 3.93 -13.21
N VAL A 123 -10.08 4.00 -12.00
CA VAL A 123 -9.85 2.96 -10.98
C VAL A 123 -10.58 1.67 -11.34
N SER A 124 -11.76 1.74 -11.96
CA SER A 124 -12.45 0.57 -12.51
C SER A 124 -11.60 -0.13 -13.57
N GLU A 125 -10.96 0.62 -14.48
CA GLU A 125 -10.08 0.03 -15.48
C GLU A 125 -8.79 -0.55 -14.84
N LEU A 126 -8.23 0.09 -13.81
CA LEU A 126 -7.14 -0.51 -13.03
C LEU A 126 -7.57 -1.84 -12.39
N PHE A 127 -8.81 -1.96 -11.94
CA PHE A 127 -9.34 -3.21 -11.41
C PHE A 127 -9.49 -4.27 -12.50
N ASP A 128 -9.99 -3.92 -13.68
CA ASP A 128 -10.05 -4.85 -14.82
C ASP A 128 -8.67 -5.38 -15.22
N ARG A 129 -7.62 -4.55 -15.06
CA ARG A 129 -6.23 -4.92 -15.40
C ARG A 129 -5.52 -5.70 -14.31
N LEU A 130 -5.75 -5.42 -13.03
CA LEU A 130 -4.96 -5.93 -11.91
C LEU A 130 -5.75 -6.92 -11.04
N GLY A 131 -7.08 -6.79 -11.01
CA GLY A 131 -7.99 -7.64 -10.25
C GLY A 131 -7.60 -7.71 -8.78
N TYR A 132 -7.61 -8.92 -8.24
CA TYR A 132 -7.25 -9.14 -6.85
C TYR A 132 -5.74 -9.20 -6.59
N ASP A 133 -4.87 -9.17 -7.62
CA ASP A 133 -3.42 -9.30 -7.44
C ASP A 133 -2.74 -8.07 -6.79
N VAL A 134 -3.52 -7.03 -6.48
CA VAL A 134 -3.15 -5.93 -5.59
C VAL A 134 -4.20 -5.82 -4.49
N PRO A 135 -3.83 -5.41 -3.26
CA PRO A 135 -4.78 -5.32 -2.15
C PRO A 135 -5.81 -4.22 -2.43
N ALA A 136 -7.02 -4.35 -1.86
CA ALA A 136 -8.08 -3.36 -1.99
C ALA A 136 -7.64 -1.93 -1.58
N THR A 137 -6.68 -1.80 -0.66
CA THR A 137 -6.05 -0.53 -0.30
C THR A 137 -5.53 0.20 -1.53
N PHE A 138 -4.99 -0.50 -2.53
CA PHE A 138 -4.54 0.08 -3.78
C PHE A 138 -5.64 0.91 -4.47
N TYR A 139 -6.84 0.35 -4.59
CA TYR A 139 -7.97 1.03 -5.22
C TYR A 139 -8.52 2.14 -4.34
N TRP A 140 -8.64 1.87 -3.03
CA TRP A 140 -9.12 2.87 -2.07
C TRP A 140 -8.21 4.09 -1.98
N THR A 141 -6.89 3.92 -2.12
CA THR A 141 -5.94 5.05 -2.20
C THR A 141 -6.33 6.06 -3.28
N PHE A 142 -6.79 5.57 -4.44
CA PHE A 142 -7.19 6.44 -5.55
C PHE A 142 -8.64 6.90 -5.47
N LEU A 143 -9.52 6.14 -4.82
CA LEU A 143 -10.95 6.49 -4.69
C LEU A 143 -11.23 7.41 -3.50
N HIS A 144 -10.39 7.40 -2.47
CA HIS A 144 -10.57 8.20 -1.26
C HIS A 144 -10.76 9.72 -1.51
N PRO A 145 -10.11 10.35 -2.51
CA PRO A 145 -10.41 11.74 -2.87
C PRO A 145 -11.89 12.02 -3.19
N LEU A 146 -12.68 11.01 -3.58
CA LEU A 146 -14.13 11.17 -3.81
C LEU A 146 -14.88 11.60 -2.53
N GLU A 147 -14.33 11.33 -1.35
CA GLU A 147 -14.93 11.74 -0.08
C GLU A 147 -14.66 13.21 0.26
N ARG A 148 -13.80 13.89 -0.51
CA ARG A 148 -13.45 15.30 -0.30
C ARG A 148 -14.42 16.24 -1.00
N ALA A 149 -14.45 17.49 -0.52
CA ALA A 149 -15.23 18.56 -1.16
C ALA A 149 -14.72 18.91 -2.56
N ASN A 150 -13.41 18.81 -2.82
CA ASN A 150 -12.80 19.07 -4.13
C ASN A 150 -11.69 18.06 -4.42
N LEU A 151 -11.67 17.51 -5.64
CA LEU A 151 -10.65 16.54 -6.10
C LEU A 151 -9.26 17.15 -6.32
N PHE A 152 -9.19 18.46 -6.54
CA PHE A 152 -7.94 19.18 -6.85
C PHE A 152 -7.34 19.90 -5.64
N GLU A 153 -7.86 19.63 -4.44
CA GLU A 153 -7.48 20.34 -3.23
C GLU A 153 -5.99 20.19 -2.91
N VAL A 154 -5.32 21.32 -2.64
CA VAL A 154 -3.94 21.36 -2.15
C VAL A 154 -4.00 21.74 -0.67
N ARG A 155 -3.77 20.77 0.23
CA ARG A 155 -3.75 21.04 1.69
C ARG A 155 -2.37 20.84 2.28
N SER A 156 -1.58 21.90 2.34
CA SER A 156 -0.21 21.82 2.87
C SER A 156 -0.12 21.22 4.26
N PHE A 157 0.44 20.01 4.37
CA PHE A 157 0.70 19.27 5.61
C PHE A 157 -0.48 19.18 6.60
N ARG A 158 -1.72 19.32 6.14
CA ARG A 158 -2.94 19.21 6.96
C ARG A 158 -3.82 18.08 6.44
N PHE A 159 -3.54 16.88 6.92
CA PHE A 159 -4.42 15.74 6.77
C PHE A 159 -5.66 15.97 7.64
N SER A 160 -6.85 15.66 7.13
CA SER A 160 -8.02 15.58 8.02
C SER A 160 -7.79 14.46 9.04
N GLU A 161 -8.50 14.46 10.18
CA GLU A 161 -8.42 13.34 11.14
C GLU A 161 -8.77 12.00 10.48
N GLN A 162 -9.64 12.02 9.46
CA GLN A 162 -9.98 10.87 8.63
C GLN A 162 -8.78 10.42 7.78
N ASP A 163 -8.07 11.34 7.13
CA ASP A 163 -6.88 11.02 6.33
C ASP A 163 -5.72 10.51 7.22
N LEU A 164 -5.60 10.96 8.48
CA LEU A 164 -4.55 10.50 9.40
C LEU A 164 -4.66 9.02 9.75
N ALA A 165 -5.89 8.48 9.84
CA ALA A 165 -6.10 7.08 10.22
C ALA A 165 -5.66 6.08 9.13
N ILE A 166 -5.51 6.56 7.88
CA ILE A 166 -5.25 5.74 6.70
C ILE A 166 -3.95 6.14 5.96
N ALA A 167 -3.28 7.20 6.43
CA ALA A 167 -2.15 7.80 5.74
C ALA A 167 -1.02 6.80 5.51
N ARG A 168 -0.66 6.02 6.54
CA ARG A 168 0.41 5.02 6.45
C ARG A 168 0.15 3.98 5.36
N GLN A 169 -1.06 3.44 5.33
CA GLN A 169 -1.50 2.43 4.38
C GLN A 169 -1.42 2.99 2.96
N PHE A 170 -1.88 4.22 2.76
CA PHE A 170 -1.91 4.85 1.44
C PHE A 170 -0.52 5.28 0.98
N ASP A 171 0.29 5.89 1.85
CA ASP A 171 1.69 6.24 1.55
C ASP A 171 2.48 5.00 1.12
N ALA A 172 2.30 3.87 1.82
CA ALA A 172 2.91 2.60 1.44
C ALA A 172 2.50 2.12 0.04
N ILE A 173 1.21 2.21 -0.31
CA ILE A 173 0.69 1.88 -1.66
C ILE A 173 1.33 2.76 -2.73
N LEU A 174 1.36 4.07 -2.49
CA LEU A 174 1.83 5.05 -3.45
C LEU A 174 3.33 4.87 -3.72
N HIS A 175 4.11 4.67 -2.66
CA HIS A 175 5.55 4.44 -2.73
C HIS A 175 5.88 3.10 -3.40
N GLY A 176 5.19 2.02 -3.00
CA GLY A 176 5.31 0.72 -3.67
C GLY A 176 4.98 0.81 -5.16
N GLY A 177 3.98 1.64 -5.52
CA GLY A 177 3.61 1.92 -6.91
C GLY A 177 4.73 2.63 -7.69
N TYR A 178 5.37 3.64 -7.09
CA TYR A 178 6.42 4.46 -7.71
C TYR A 178 7.70 3.70 -8.05
N VAL A 179 8.07 2.74 -7.20
CA VAL A 179 9.26 1.91 -7.44
C VAL A 179 8.98 0.73 -8.41
N SER A 180 7.80 0.69 -9.03
CA SER A 180 7.36 -0.41 -9.89
C SER A 180 6.85 0.05 -11.26
N MET A 181 6.71 -0.90 -12.19
CA MET A 181 6.06 -0.66 -13.49
C MET A 181 4.58 -0.29 -13.36
N LEU A 182 3.95 -0.46 -12.19
CA LEU A 182 2.55 -0.09 -11.97
C LEU A 182 2.33 1.41 -12.13
N ARG A 183 3.31 2.25 -11.78
CA ARG A 183 3.16 3.70 -11.98
C ARG A 183 2.90 4.06 -13.43
N ARG A 184 3.64 3.47 -14.37
CA ARG A 184 3.44 3.69 -15.81
C ARG A 184 2.09 3.20 -16.29
N LEU A 185 1.59 2.10 -15.74
CA LEU A 185 0.25 1.59 -16.04
C LEU A 185 -0.83 2.55 -15.55
N ILE A 186 -0.70 3.04 -14.31
CA ILE A 186 -1.61 4.05 -13.73
C ILE A 186 -1.63 5.30 -14.60
N ASP A 187 -0.46 5.86 -14.92
CA ASP A 187 -0.34 7.07 -15.75
C ASP A 187 -0.90 6.85 -17.16
N SER A 188 -0.67 5.68 -17.76
CA SER A 188 -1.21 5.34 -19.08
C SER A 188 -2.73 5.27 -19.06
N ILE A 189 -3.31 4.58 -18.07
CA ILE A 189 -4.77 4.50 -17.92
C ILE A 189 -5.33 5.90 -17.68
N SER A 190 -4.82 6.63 -16.69
CA SER A 190 -5.35 7.95 -16.35
C SER A 190 -5.27 8.93 -17.52
N SER A 191 -4.18 8.89 -18.31
CA SER A 191 -3.97 9.83 -19.41
C SER A 191 -5.02 9.71 -20.52
N ARG A 192 -5.57 8.51 -20.73
CA ARG A 192 -6.67 8.27 -21.69
C ARG A 192 -7.99 8.88 -21.23
N HIS A 193 -8.11 9.18 -19.94
CA HIS A 193 -9.24 9.92 -19.37
C HIS A 193 -8.93 11.41 -19.21
N GLY A 194 -7.80 11.89 -19.75
CA GLY A 194 -7.41 13.31 -19.71
C GLY A 194 -6.68 13.73 -18.43
N PHE A 195 -6.21 12.78 -17.61
CA PHE A 195 -5.60 13.09 -16.31
C PHE A 195 -4.29 12.34 -16.03
N PHE A 196 -3.46 12.89 -15.16
CA PHE A 196 -2.50 12.13 -14.36
C PHE A 196 -2.97 12.07 -12.92
N ILE A 197 -2.80 10.91 -12.29
CA ILE A 197 -2.93 10.81 -10.84
C ILE A 197 -1.60 11.18 -10.21
N GLU A 198 -1.54 12.35 -9.58
CA GLU A 198 -0.44 12.76 -8.73
C GLU A 198 -0.70 12.28 -7.30
N HIS A 199 0.36 11.95 -6.57
CA HIS A 199 0.25 11.87 -5.12
C HIS A 199 1.37 12.68 -4.49
N GLY A 200 1.09 13.16 -3.29
CA GLY A 200 2.09 13.72 -2.42
C GLY A 200 2.85 12.57 -1.78
N CYS A 201 4.12 12.44 -2.09
CA CYS A 201 5.10 11.92 -1.12
C CYS A 201 5.35 13.06 -0.13
N GLY A 202 5.70 12.83 1.15
CA GLY A 202 5.80 13.86 2.23
C GLY A 202 6.60 15.17 1.98
N CYS A 203 7.03 15.44 0.74
CA CYS A 203 7.38 16.73 0.15
C CYS A 203 6.19 17.47 -0.53
N GLU A 204 5.03 16.85 -0.64
CA GLU A 204 3.79 17.30 -1.29
C GLU A 204 2.56 16.84 -0.49
N ASN A 205 1.42 17.50 -0.72
CA ASN A 205 0.44 17.82 0.32
C ASN A 205 -0.92 17.12 0.16
N HIS A 206 -0.97 15.98 -0.52
CA HIS A 206 -2.22 15.24 -0.80
C HIS A 206 -1.98 13.75 -1.00
N LEU A 207 -2.85 12.87 -0.48
CA LEU A 207 -2.73 11.41 -0.69
C LEU A 207 -2.88 10.99 -2.16
N ALA A 208 -3.73 11.65 -2.93
CA ALA A 208 -3.83 11.52 -4.38
C ALA A 208 -4.61 12.72 -4.94
N LYS A 209 -4.32 13.14 -6.17
CA LYS A 209 -4.92 14.28 -6.86
C LYS A 209 -4.97 14.00 -8.37
N LEU A 210 -6.06 14.37 -9.03
CA LEU A 210 -6.09 14.39 -10.49
C LEU A 210 -5.45 15.68 -11.02
N LYS A 211 -4.70 15.58 -12.11
CA LYS A 211 -4.14 16.72 -12.84
C LYS A 211 -4.45 16.58 -14.33
N PRO A 212 -4.98 17.61 -15.00
CA PRO A 212 -5.21 17.56 -16.45
C PRO A 212 -3.94 17.22 -17.23
N CYS A 213 -4.09 16.46 -18.30
CA CYS A 213 -3.01 16.06 -19.20
C CYS A 213 -3.39 16.32 -20.66
N ASP A 214 -2.43 16.84 -21.44
CA ASP A 214 -2.63 17.20 -22.85
C ASP A 214 -2.31 16.03 -23.82
N SER A 215 -1.76 14.92 -23.34
CA SER A 215 -1.35 13.79 -24.19
C SER A 215 -1.50 12.43 -23.50
N ALA A 216 -2.25 11.54 -24.15
CA ALA A 216 -2.38 10.15 -23.72
C ALA A 216 -1.20 9.30 -24.22
N PHE A 217 -0.86 8.26 -23.48
CA PHE A 217 0.04 7.21 -23.93
C PHE A 217 -0.45 5.82 -23.53
N GLU A 218 -0.03 4.80 -24.26
CA GLU A 218 -0.37 3.41 -23.99
C GLU A 218 0.81 2.67 -23.39
N TYR A 219 0.57 2.00 -22.27
CA TYR A 219 1.52 1.12 -21.62
C TYR A 219 0.79 -0.06 -21.01
N GLU A 220 1.32 -1.24 -21.26
CA GLU A 220 0.91 -2.47 -20.58
C GLU A 220 2.13 -3.10 -19.92
N ILE A 221 1.94 -3.70 -18.74
CA ILE A 221 3.01 -4.44 -18.09
C ILE A 221 3.25 -5.71 -18.91
N PRO A 222 4.46 -5.94 -19.43
CA PRO A 222 4.75 -7.13 -20.23
C PRO A 222 4.40 -8.40 -19.45
N ILE A 223 3.79 -9.38 -20.12
CA ILE A 223 3.27 -10.59 -19.48
C ILE A 223 4.36 -11.36 -18.73
N GLU A 224 5.58 -11.39 -19.27
CA GLU A 224 6.76 -12.01 -18.68
C GLU A 224 7.23 -11.31 -17.40
N SER A 225 6.95 -10.00 -17.28
CA SER A 225 7.36 -9.18 -16.14
C SER A 225 6.24 -9.03 -15.11
N ARG A 226 4.99 -9.27 -15.48
CA ARG A 226 3.80 -9.00 -14.64
C ARG A 226 3.88 -9.62 -13.25
N ARG A 227 4.18 -10.91 -13.15
CA ARG A 227 4.32 -11.61 -11.85
C ARG A 227 5.43 -10.99 -10.99
N LYS A 228 6.58 -10.72 -11.59
CA LYS A 228 7.71 -10.09 -10.88
C LYS A 228 7.32 -8.69 -10.38
N THR A 229 6.64 -7.90 -11.21
CA THR A 229 6.17 -6.56 -10.85
C THR A 229 5.20 -6.61 -9.67
N LEU A 230 4.20 -7.50 -9.71
CA LEU A 230 3.18 -7.60 -8.65
C LEU A 230 3.77 -8.10 -7.32
N ARG A 231 4.68 -9.07 -7.37
CA ARG A 231 5.41 -9.53 -6.17
C ARG A 231 6.33 -8.43 -5.62
N ALA A 232 7.07 -7.74 -6.49
CA ALA A 232 7.92 -6.62 -6.06
C ALA A 232 7.09 -5.51 -5.43
N PHE A 233 5.94 -5.18 -6.03
CA PHE A 233 4.99 -4.23 -5.48
C PHE A 233 4.51 -4.64 -4.09
N LEU A 234 4.00 -5.86 -3.91
CA LEU A 234 3.54 -6.35 -2.60
C LEU A 234 4.66 -6.30 -1.55
N TRP A 235 5.87 -6.72 -1.90
CA TRP A 235 7.02 -6.63 -1.00
C TRP A 235 7.33 -5.19 -0.61
N SER A 236 7.44 -4.29 -1.59
CA SER A 236 7.71 -2.87 -1.36
C SER A 236 6.64 -2.22 -0.50
N VAL A 237 5.36 -2.50 -0.74
CA VAL A 237 4.26 -1.96 0.06
C VAL A 237 4.38 -2.39 1.53
N MET A 238 4.73 -3.64 1.81
CA MET A 238 4.96 -4.09 3.19
C MET A 238 6.19 -3.42 3.82
N GLU A 239 7.29 -3.25 3.08
CA GLU A 239 8.51 -2.56 3.54
C GLU A 239 8.26 -1.08 3.82
N GLU A 240 7.63 -0.36 2.88
CA GLU A 240 7.29 1.06 3.03
C GLU A 240 6.36 1.27 4.23
N PHE A 241 5.45 0.34 4.51
CA PHE A 241 4.61 0.40 5.70
C PHE A 241 5.43 0.42 7.01
N LEU A 242 6.59 -0.25 7.06
CA LEU A 242 7.48 -0.19 8.23
C LEU A 242 8.14 1.17 8.40
N LEU A 243 8.41 1.84 7.28
CA LEU A 243 9.07 3.15 7.25
C LEU A 243 8.11 4.29 7.56
N PHE A 244 6.82 4.10 7.24
CA PHE A 244 5.83 5.15 7.40
C PHE A 244 5.14 5.14 8.77
N GLU A 245 4.94 6.37 9.25
CA GLU A 245 4.15 6.74 10.42
C GLU A 245 4.73 6.36 11.78
N LEU A 246 5.93 6.91 12.01
CA LEU A 246 6.27 7.57 13.27
C LEU A 246 6.65 9.01 12.95
N ARG A 247 5.66 9.85 12.58
CA ARG A 247 5.94 11.25 12.20
C ARG A 247 6.49 12.03 13.39
N SER A 248 7.76 12.40 13.34
CA SER A 248 8.39 13.35 14.26
C SER A 248 8.17 14.80 13.81
N ALA A 249 7.03 15.10 13.19
CA ALA A 249 6.75 16.43 12.69
C ALA A 249 6.42 17.37 13.85
N THR A 250 7.22 18.43 13.99
CA THR A 250 7.01 19.44 15.03
C THR A 250 6.06 20.53 14.54
N ARG A 251 5.29 21.13 15.45
CA ARG A 251 4.45 22.31 15.14
C ARG A 251 5.25 23.48 14.55
N LEU A 252 6.58 23.49 14.74
CA LEU A 252 7.49 24.46 14.12
C LEU A 252 7.51 24.39 12.59
N VAL A 253 7.19 23.23 11.98
CA VAL A 253 7.09 23.09 10.52
C VAL A 253 5.86 23.84 9.97
N TYR A 254 4.88 24.16 10.82
CA TYR A 254 3.56 24.67 10.44
C TYR A 254 3.22 26.05 11.00
N ALA A 255 4.14 26.68 11.74
CA ALA A 255 3.89 27.97 12.37
C ALA A 255 3.95 29.08 11.32
N GLU A 256 2.81 29.72 11.03
CA GLU A 256 2.74 30.88 10.13
C GLU A 256 3.40 32.14 10.75
N ARG A 257 3.51 32.18 12.09
CA ARG A 257 4.32 33.15 12.84
C ARG A 257 4.84 32.56 14.15
N PHE A 258 6.03 32.98 14.51
CA PHE A 258 6.60 32.86 15.85
C PHE A 258 6.43 34.20 16.56
N ASP A 259 5.46 34.29 17.47
CA ASP A 259 5.50 35.35 18.47
C ASP A 259 6.36 34.82 19.63
N PHE A 260 7.59 35.35 19.72
CA PHE A 260 8.47 35.18 20.88
C PHE A 260 8.16 36.26 21.92
#